data_AF-A0A9D4NJT7-F1
#
_entry.id   AF-A0A9D4NJT7-F1
#
_cell.length_a   1.000
_cell.length_b   1.000
_cell.length_c   1.000
_cell.angle_alpha   90.00
_cell.angle_beta   90.00
_cell.angle_gamma   90.00
#
_symmetry.space_group_name_H-M   'P 1'
#
loop_
_entity.id
_entity.type
_entity.pdbx_description
1 polymer ?
#
loop_
_entity_poly.entity_id
_entity_poly.type
_entity_poly.pdbx_seq_one_letter_code
_entity_poly.pdbx_strand_id
1 'polypeptide(L)'
;MALVDIFRDLLGNQLRNISRATFRGLAKLRILSLLSNQLESIDDGAFEGMPDLYELKCIWRDFPSFVIIYVFILIIVLTIITLIIIKR
;
A
#
# COMPACT_ATOMS: atom_id res chain seq x y z
N MET A 1 18.53 9.06 20.51
CA MET A 1 17.36 9.72 19.89
C MET A 1 17.83 10.38 18.61
N ALA A 2 18.03 9.58 17.55
CA ALA A 2 18.51 10.09 16.26
C ALA A 2 17.28 10.42 15.40
N LEU A 3 17.03 11.73 15.33
CA LEU A 3 15.96 12.42 14.62
C LEU A 3 16.20 12.37 13.10
N VAL A 4 16.14 11.18 12.53
CA VAL A 4 15.88 11.02 11.10
C VAL A 4 14.81 9.95 11.01
N ASP A 5 13.55 10.39 11.10
CA ASP A 5 12.46 9.63 10.53
C ASP A 5 12.88 9.26 9.11
N ILE A 6 13.09 7.97 8.88
CA ILE A 6 13.59 7.43 7.62
C ILE A 6 12.45 7.57 6.60
N PHE A 7 12.31 8.78 6.09
CA PHE A 7 11.31 9.26 5.14
C PHE A 7 11.97 9.27 3.77
N ARG A 8 11.47 8.47 2.83
CA ARG A 8 11.86 8.59 1.42
C ARG A 8 10.71 9.25 0.70
N ASP A 9 10.91 10.52 0.34
CA ASP A 9 9.94 11.27 -0.45
C ASP A 9 10.28 11.11 -1.93
N LEU A 10 9.38 10.47 -2.67
CA LEU A 10 9.44 10.40 -4.12
C LEU A 10 8.35 11.27 -4.75
N LEU A 11 7.89 12.30 -4.03
CA LEU A 11 6.86 13.23 -4.50
C LEU A 11 7.23 13.85 -5.85
N GLY A 12 6.27 13.84 -6.79
CA GLY A 12 6.42 14.54 -8.07
C GLY A 12 7.34 13.86 -9.08
N ASN A 13 7.75 12.60 -8.85
CA ASN A 13 8.44 11.81 -9.86
C ASN A 13 7.44 11.23 -10.88
N GLN A 14 7.98 10.69 -11.99
CA GLN A 14 7.20 10.03 -13.02
C GLN A 14 7.19 8.51 -12.85
N LEU A 15 7.17 8.03 -11.60
CA LEU A 15 7.12 6.58 -11.35
C LEU A 15 5.77 6.04 -11.83
N ARG A 16 5.83 5.09 -12.76
CA ARG A 16 4.67 4.37 -13.30
C ARG A 16 4.53 2.97 -12.76
N ASN A 17 5.65 2.26 -12.62
CA ASN A 17 5.65 0.87 -12.17
C ASN A 17 6.57 0.72 -10.97
N ILE A 18 6.09 0.02 -9.94
CA ILE A 18 6.90 -0.37 -8.79
C ILE A 18 7.10 -1.88 -8.85
N SER A 19 8.34 -2.30 -9.10
CA SER A 19 8.73 -3.71 -9.05
C SER A 19 9.19 -4.13 -7.64
N ARG A 20 9.23 -5.44 -7.40
CA ARG A 20 9.80 -6.06 -6.17
C ARG A 20 11.23 -5.64 -5.86
N ALA A 21 12.00 -5.24 -6.87
CA ALA A 21 13.38 -4.80 -6.67
C ALA A 21 13.49 -3.32 -6.25
N THR A 22 12.44 -2.51 -6.48
CA THR A 22 12.49 -1.04 -6.37
C THR A 22 12.89 -0.55 -4.99
N PHE A 23 12.40 -1.24 -3.94
CA PHE A 23 12.65 -0.88 -2.55
C PHE A 23 13.46 -1.92 -1.79
N ARG A 24 14.06 -2.87 -2.52
CA ARG A 24 14.87 -3.92 -1.91
C ARG A 24 16.08 -3.30 -1.20
N GLY A 25 16.27 -3.67 0.07
CA GLY A 25 17.37 -3.15 0.91
C GLY A 25 17.00 -1.93 1.75
N LEU A 26 15.80 -1.37 1.61
CA LEU A 26 15.29 -0.30 2.47
C LEU A 26 14.70 -0.84 3.79
N ALA A 27 15.44 -1.73 4.45
CA ALA A 27 14.91 -2.51 5.58
C ALA A 27 14.50 -1.65 6.78
N LYS A 28 15.10 -0.47 6.95
CA LYS A 28 14.83 0.47 8.04
C LYS A 28 13.84 1.57 7.65
N LEU A 29 13.34 1.58 6.41
CA LEU A 29 12.45 2.63 5.94
C LEU A 29 11.09 2.48 6.62
N ARG A 30 10.63 3.59 7.21
CA ARG A 30 9.44 3.61 8.05
C ARG A 30 8.25 4.26 7.36
N ILE A 31 8.52 5.32 6.60
CA ILE A 31 7.51 6.09 5.89
C ILE A 31 7.92 6.19 4.43
N LEU A 32 7.02 5.81 3.52
CA LEU A 32 7.19 5.93 2.09
C LEU A 32 6.09 6.80 1.48
N SER A 33 6.49 7.92 0.89
CA SER A 33 5.58 8.82 0.16
C SER A 33 5.84 8.70 -1.34
N LEU A 34 4.82 8.23 -2.06
CA LEU A 34 4.75 8.11 -3.52
C LEU A 34 3.66 9.02 -4.08
N LEU A 35 3.22 10.02 -3.32
CA LEU A 35 2.20 10.98 -3.75
C LEU A 35 2.67 11.73 -5.00
N SER A 36 1.72 12.15 -5.85
CA SER A 36 2.01 12.83 -7.12
C SER A 36 2.92 12.07 -8.10
N ASN A 37 2.97 10.74 -8.01
CA ASN A 37 3.50 9.88 -9.08
C ASN A 37 2.39 9.45 -10.05
N GLN A 38 2.77 8.84 -11.16
CA GLN A 38 1.86 8.31 -12.18
C GLN A 38 1.73 6.79 -12.06
N LEU A 39 1.56 6.28 -10.83
CA LEU A 39 1.57 4.84 -10.57
C LEU A 39 0.40 4.15 -11.30
N GLU A 40 0.75 3.29 -12.24
CA GLU A 40 -0.13 2.43 -13.04
C GLU A 40 -0.14 1.00 -12.51
N SER A 41 1.01 0.51 -12.01
CA SER A 41 1.09 -0.84 -11.44
C SER A 41 2.11 -0.95 -10.31
N ILE A 42 1.80 -1.81 -9.34
CA ILE A 42 2.69 -2.24 -8.27
C ILE A 42 2.69 -3.75 -8.28
N ASP A 43 3.87 -4.36 -8.41
CA ASP A 43 4.02 -5.81 -8.38
C ASP A 43 3.62 -6.37 -7.01
N ASP A 44 3.04 -7.57 -7.01
CA ASP A 44 2.88 -8.35 -5.78
C ASP A 44 4.25 -8.54 -5.11
N GLY A 45 4.33 -8.19 -3.83
CA GLY A 45 5.59 -8.22 -3.09
C GLY A 45 6.55 -7.07 -3.41
N ALA A 46 6.09 -5.98 -4.05
CA ALA A 46 6.86 -4.74 -4.23
C ALA A 46 7.52 -4.20 -2.93
N PHE A 47 6.92 -4.54 -1.80
CA PHE A 47 7.32 -4.10 -0.47
C PHE A 47 7.95 -5.23 0.38
N GLU A 48 8.17 -6.42 -0.20
CA GLU A 48 8.89 -7.51 0.46
C GLU A 48 10.35 -7.08 0.70
N GLY A 49 10.73 -6.95 1.98
CA GLY A 49 12.05 -6.46 2.38
C GLY A 49 12.06 -5.09 3.06
N MET A 50 10.88 -4.51 3.34
CA MET A 50 10.72 -3.35 4.21
C MET A 50 9.96 -3.70 5.51
N PRO A 51 10.56 -4.49 6.42
CA PRO A 51 9.89 -4.95 7.63
C PRO A 51 9.51 -3.83 8.60
N ASP A 52 10.21 -2.69 8.55
CA ASP A 52 9.94 -1.54 9.43
C ASP A 52 8.96 -0.52 8.81
N LEU A 53 8.43 -0.78 7.61
CA LEU A 53 7.49 0.13 6.94
C LEU A 53 6.16 0.15 7.70
N TYR A 54 5.81 1.31 8.24
CA TYR A 54 4.58 1.49 9.00
C TYR A 54 3.56 2.40 8.28
N GLU A 55 4.01 3.26 7.37
CA GLU A 55 3.16 4.21 6.66
C GLU A 55 3.53 4.32 5.18
N LEU A 56 2.55 4.02 4.31
CA LEU A 56 2.66 4.12 2.86
C LEU A 56 1.61 5.11 2.35
N LYS A 57 2.06 6.20 1.72
CA LYS A 57 1.20 7.17 1.04
C LYS A 57 1.38 7.04 -0.45
N CYS A 58 0.37 6.57 -1.16
CA CYS A 58 0.36 6.53 -2.62
C CYS A 58 -1.03 6.95 -3.13
N ILE A 59 -1.06 7.59 -4.30
CA ILE A 59 -2.30 7.83 -5.04
C ILE A 59 -2.21 6.96 -6.29
N TRP A 60 -3.13 6.01 -6.41
CA TRP A 60 -3.26 5.17 -7.59
C TRP A 60 -4.26 5.81 -8.53
N ARG A 61 -3.84 6.06 -9.78
CA ARG A 61 -4.74 6.61 -10.79
C ARG A 61 -5.63 5.55 -11.40
N ASP A 62 -5.10 4.34 -11.58
CA ASP A 62 -5.84 3.18 -12.10
C ASP A 62 -5.92 2.10 -11.02
N PHE A 63 -6.64 2.37 -9.93
CA PHE A 63 -6.98 1.30 -9.00
C PHE A 63 -7.84 0.28 -9.77
N PRO A 64 -7.37 -0.96 -9.98
CA PRO A 64 -8.12 -1.92 -10.78
C PRO A 64 -9.47 -2.13 -10.11
N SER A 65 -10.53 -1.79 -10.83
CA SER A 65 -11.92 -1.75 -10.33
C SER A 65 -12.32 -3.08 -9.69
N PHE A 66 -11.72 -4.17 -10.19
CA PHE A 66 -11.83 -5.51 -9.65
C PHE A 66 -11.46 -5.60 -8.17
N VAL A 67 -10.30 -5.07 -7.73
CA VAL A 67 -9.85 -5.13 -6.32
C VAL A 67 -10.82 -4.39 -5.40
N ILE A 68 -11.32 -3.23 -5.83
CA ILE A 68 -12.34 -2.47 -5.08
C ILE A 68 -13.60 -3.30 -4.93
N ILE A 69 -14.03 -4.00 -6.00
CA ILE A 69 -15.18 -4.90 -5.96
C ILE A 69 -14.95 -6.07 -4.99
N TYR A 70 -13.79 -6.74 -5.00
CA TYR A 70 -13.49 -7.81 -4.03
C TYR A 70 -13.48 -7.33 -2.60
N VAL A 71 -12.86 -6.18 -2.32
CA VAL A 71 -12.81 -5.61 -0.98
C VAL A 71 -14.21 -5.23 -0.50
N PHE A 72 -15.02 -4.61 -1.36
CA PHE A 72 -16.41 -4.28 -1.05
C PHE A 72 -17.25 -5.53 -0.75
N ILE A 73 -17.13 -6.57 -1.60
CA ILE A 73 -17.79 -7.87 -1.37
C ILE A 73 -17.32 -8.48 -0.05
N LEU A 74 -16.01 -8.51 0.22
CA LEU A 74 -15.45 -9.05 1.46
C LEU A 74 -15.98 -8.32 2.69
N ILE A 75 -16.03 -6.99 2.68
CA ILE A 75 -16.58 -6.17 3.78
C ILE A 75 -18.06 -6.51 4.01
N ILE A 76 -18.86 -6.64 2.95
CA ILE A 76 -20.27 -7.02 3.05
C ILE A 76 -20.40 -8.42 3.68
N VAL A 77 -19.63 -9.39 3.19
CA VAL A 77 -19.65 -10.77 3.71
C VAL A 77 -19.27 -10.80 5.19
N LEU A 78 -18.21 -10.11 5.60
CA LEU A 78 -17.80 -10.02 6.99
C LEU A 78 -18.91 -9.38 7.85
N THR A 79 -19.52 -8.29 7.39
CA THR A 79 -20.61 -7.62 8.10
C THR A 79 -21.83 -8.54 8.29
N ILE A 80 -22.19 -9.31 7.26
CA ILE A 80 -23.28 -10.29 7.32
C ILE A 80 -22.95 -11.40 8.33
N ILE A 81 -21.73 -11.95 8.29
CA ILE A 81 -21.29 -12.98 9.24
C ILE A 81 -21.37 -12.45 10.68
N THR A 82 -20.85 -11.25 10.93
CA THR A 82 -20.93 -10.62 12.24
C THR A 82 -22.38 -10.41 12.70
N LEU A 83 -23.28 -9.97 11.80
CA LEU A 83 -24.71 -9.83 12.09
C LEU A 83 -25.38 -11.17 12.42
N ILE A 84 -25.02 -12.26 11.73
CA ILE A 84 -25.55 -13.60 12.00
C ILE A 84 -25.08 -14.10 13.37
N ILE A 85 -23.82 -13.84 13.73
CA ILE A 85 -23.25 -14.21 15.04
C ILE A 85 -23.92 -13.42 16.17
N ILE A 86 -24.16 -12.12 15.99
CA ILE A 86 -24.79 -11.27 17.01
C ILE A 86 -26.30 -11.58 17.17
N LYS A 87 -26.96 -12.04 16.11
CA LYS A 87 -28.39 -12.40 16.14
C LYS A 87 -28.66 -13.85 16.57
N ARG A 88 -27.63 -14.64 16.84
CA ARG A 88 -27.74 -15.97 17.48
C ARG A 88 -27.38 -15.88 18.96
#